data_AF-M1TMS7-F1
#
_entry.id   AF-M1TMS7-F1
#
_cell.length_a   1.000
_cell.length_b   1.000
_cell.length_c   1.000
_cell.angle_alpha   90.00
_cell.angle_beta   90.00
_cell.angle_gamma   90.00
#
_symmetry.space_group_name_H-M   'P 1'
#
loop_
_entity.id
_entity.type
_entity.pdbx_description
1 polymer ?
#
loop_
_entity_poly.entity_id
_entity_poly.type
_entity_poly.pdbx_seq_one_letter_code
_entity_poly.pdbx_strand_id
1 'polypeptide(L)'
;MKNMNLTMLAGLLGVLYFILLTLVFSAQGMQVVAGVAYAIISLAGLVAAWDNFRDRNNPTWKTWVGLVGGLLIFVPGLCLLLGNGVLSLTGGNPSTLVNTLLSVAAIGAIYLLPIGIMMCLIAGFNRFYETLRA
;
A
#
# COMPACT_ATOMS: atom_id res chain seq x y z
N MET A 1 -20.34 16.81 2.38
CA MET A 1 -19.66 15.88 3.30
C MET A 1 -18.16 16.07 3.10
N LYS A 2 -17.36 16.21 4.17
CA LYS A 2 -15.89 16.27 4.06
C LYS A 2 -15.46 14.98 3.35
N ASN A 3 -15.08 15.07 2.07
CA ASN A 3 -14.51 13.93 1.36
C ASN A 3 -13.26 13.53 2.14
N MET A 4 -13.33 12.37 2.81
CA MET A 4 -12.18 11.77 3.45
C MET A 4 -11.05 11.73 2.42
N ASN A 5 -9.89 12.29 2.76
CA ASN A 5 -8.74 12.26 1.87
C ASN A 5 -8.13 10.85 1.91
N LEU A 6 -8.65 9.97 1.05
CA LEU A 6 -8.28 8.55 1.01
C LEU A 6 -6.79 8.34 0.73
N THR A 7 -6.20 9.25 -0.04
CA THR A 7 -4.76 9.27 -0.31
C THR A 7 -3.97 9.52 0.98
N MET A 8 -4.35 10.54 1.76
CA MET A 8 -3.72 10.83 3.06
C MET A 8 -3.92 9.67 4.04
N LEU A 9 -5.12 9.08 4.10
CA LEU A 9 -5.43 7.94 4.96
C LEU A 9 -4.53 6.74 4.65
N ALA A 10 -4.36 6.38 3.36
CA ALA A 10 -3.50 5.28 2.96
C ALA A 10 -2.03 5.50 3.39
N GLY A 11 -1.54 6.74 3.25
CA GLY A 11 -0.22 7.11 3.75
C GLY A 11 -0.09 6.96 5.28
N LEU A 12 -1.06 7.47 6.04
CA LEU A 12 -1.03 7.41 7.51
C LEU A 12 -1.15 5.97 8.03
N LEU A 13 -2.01 5.15 7.42
CA LEU A 13 -2.12 3.73 7.73
C LEU A 13 -0.81 3.00 7.44
N GLY A 14 -0.13 3.32 6.35
CA GLY A 14 1.18 2.75 6.04
C GLY A 14 2.27 3.13 7.06
N VAL A 15 2.28 4.38 7.55
CA VAL A 15 3.18 4.78 8.65
C VAL A 15 2.88 3.97 9.91
N LEU A 16 1.60 3.85 10.28
CA LEU A 16 1.19 3.06 11.44
C LEU A 16 1.62 1.59 11.28
N TYR A 17 1.48 1.01 10.10
CA TYR A 17 1.96 -0.34 9.82
C TYR A 17 3.46 -0.49 10.04
N PHE A 18 4.28 0.46 9.60
CA PHE A 18 5.73 0.42 9.86
C PHE A 18 6.05 0.48 11.36
N ILE A 19 5.38 1.37 12.10
CA ILE A 19 5.55 1.46 13.56
C ILE A 19 5.18 0.13 14.22
N LEU A 20 4.03 -0.45 13.88
CA LEU A 20 3.58 -1.73 14.43
C LEU A 20 4.50 -2.89 14.01
N LEU A 21 4.97 -2.91 12.76
CA LEU A 21 5.89 -3.91 12.25
C LEU A 21 7.19 -3.90 13.06
N THR A 22 7.78 -2.73 13.28
CA THR A 22 9.07 -2.60 13.98
C THR A 22 8.94 -2.79 15.49
N LEU A 23 7.95 -2.17 16.13
CA LEU A 23 7.86 -2.12 17.59
C LEU A 23 7.09 -3.30 18.21
N VAL A 24 6.20 -3.94 17.45
CA VAL A 24 5.30 -4.97 17.98
C VAL A 24 5.51 -6.29 17.24
N PHE A 25 5.21 -6.33 15.94
CA PHE A 25 5.13 -7.60 15.22
C PHE A 25 6.49 -8.30 15.10
N SER A 26 7.54 -7.56 14.78
CA SER A 26 8.90 -8.09 14.70
C SER A 26 9.41 -8.54 16.08
N ALA A 27 9.24 -7.69 17.10
CA ALA A 27 9.69 -7.97 18.46
C ALA A 27 9.02 -9.19 19.09
N GLN A 28 7.75 -9.45 18.76
CA GLN A 28 6.96 -10.56 19.29
C GLN A 28 6.89 -11.78 18.35
N GLY A 29 7.58 -11.75 17.20
CA GLY A 29 7.55 -12.85 16.23
C GLY A 29 6.19 -13.09 15.57
N MET A 30 5.32 -12.07 15.51
CA MET A 30 3.94 -12.18 15.02
C MET A 30 3.84 -12.11 13.49
N GLN A 31 4.48 -13.04 12.78
CA GLN A 31 4.60 -13.03 11.32
C GLN A 31 3.24 -13.06 10.59
N VAL A 32 2.29 -13.86 11.09
CA VAL A 32 0.94 -13.96 10.49
C VAL A 32 0.18 -12.64 10.61
N VAL A 33 0.26 -11.99 11.79
CA VAL A 33 -0.43 -10.71 12.02
C VAL A 33 0.20 -9.60 11.19
N ALA A 34 1.53 -9.59 11.04
CA ALA A 34 2.21 -8.67 10.12
C ALA A 34 1.74 -8.86 8.68
N GLY A 35 1.58 -10.11 8.22
CA GLY A 35 1.06 -10.43 6.89
C GLY A 35 -0.38 -9.95 6.68
N VAL A 36 -1.27 -10.16 7.66
CA VAL A 36 -2.66 -9.67 7.61
C VAL A 36 -2.70 -8.13 7.61
N ALA A 37 -1.91 -7.50 8.48
CA ALA A 37 -1.82 -6.03 8.53
C ALA A 37 -1.33 -5.47 7.19
N TYR A 38 -0.35 -6.11 6.57
CA TYR A 38 0.15 -5.70 5.26
C TYR A 38 -0.93 -5.83 4.16
N ALA A 39 -1.72 -6.90 4.17
CA ALA A 39 -2.85 -7.05 3.24
C ALA A 39 -3.87 -5.91 3.39
N ILE A 40 -4.18 -5.49 4.63
CA ILE A 40 -5.06 -4.35 4.92
C ILE A 40 -4.47 -3.05 4.34
N ILE A 41 -3.17 -2.81 4.52
CA ILE A 41 -2.49 -1.64 3.96
C ILE A 41 -2.54 -1.63 2.44
N SER A 42 -2.35 -2.77 1.79
CA SER A 42 -2.44 -2.87 0.34
C SER A 42 -3.85 -2.57 -0.18
N LEU A 43 -4.90 -2.96 0.54
CA LEU A 43 -6.27 -2.54 0.22
C LEU A 43 -6.46 -1.02 0.35
N ALA A 44 -5.88 -0.39 1.38
CA ALA A 44 -5.89 1.07 1.50
C ALA A 44 -5.15 1.74 0.33
N GLY A 45 -4.03 1.18 -0.10
CA GLY A 45 -3.30 1.60 -1.31
C GLY A 45 -4.14 1.52 -2.58
N LEU A 46 -4.90 0.43 -2.76
CA LEU A 46 -5.83 0.28 -3.89
C LEU A 46 -6.92 1.34 -3.88
N VAL A 47 -7.53 1.58 -2.71
CA VAL A 47 -8.57 2.60 -2.55
C VAL A 47 -8.03 3.99 -2.87
N ALA A 48 -6.81 4.32 -2.41
CA ALA A 48 -6.15 5.57 -2.77
C ALA A 48 -5.84 5.66 -4.28
N ALA A 49 -5.31 4.60 -4.88
CA ALA A 49 -5.04 4.57 -6.33
C ALA A 49 -6.33 4.79 -7.14
N TRP A 50 -7.41 4.12 -6.73
CA TRP A 50 -8.72 4.22 -7.38
C TRP A 50 -9.35 5.61 -7.24
N ASP A 51 -9.26 6.21 -6.06
CA ASP A 51 -9.70 7.60 -5.82
C ASP A 51 -8.99 8.58 -6.75
N ASN A 52 -7.67 8.49 -6.83
CA ASN A 52 -6.87 9.31 -7.74
C ASN A 52 -7.16 9.02 -9.22
N PHE A 53 -7.46 7.76 -9.57
CA PHE A 53 -7.82 7.39 -10.94
C PHE A 53 -9.20 7.94 -11.35
N ARG A 54 -10.14 8.03 -10.40
CA ARG A 54 -11.44 8.69 -10.65
C ARG A 54 -11.25 10.16 -10.96
N ASP A 55 -10.32 10.82 -10.28
CA ASP A 55 -9.96 12.23 -10.50
C ASP A 55 -9.05 12.47 -11.71
N ARG A 56 -8.84 11.47 -12.58
CA ARG A 56 -7.97 11.58 -13.77
C ARG A 56 -8.33 12.73 -14.73
N ASN A 57 -9.60 13.15 -14.73
CA ASN A 57 -10.07 14.26 -15.57
C ASN A 57 -9.68 15.64 -15.01
N ASN A 58 -9.14 15.71 -13.79
CA ASN A 58 -8.49 16.88 -13.22
C ASN A 58 -7.01 16.54 -12.88
N PRO A 59 -6.15 16.40 -13.91
CA PRO A 59 -4.82 15.82 -13.79
C PRO A 59 -3.82 16.81 -13.18
N THR A 60 -3.91 17.02 -11.86
CA THR A 60 -2.86 17.73 -11.12
C THR A 60 -1.68 16.79 -10.84
N TRP A 61 -0.50 17.35 -10.59
CA TRP A 61 0.66 16.54 -10.17
C TRP A 61 0.34 15.69 -8.93
N LYS A 62 -0.50 16.21 -8.02
CA LYS A 62 -0.94 15.53 -6.79
C LYS A 62 -1.79 14.30 -7.09
N THR A 63 -2.59 14.35 -8.14
CA THR A 63 -3.39 13.21 -8.63
C THR A 63 -2.50 12.09 -9.13
N TRP A 64 -1.48 12.41 -9.92
CA TRP A 64 -0.54 11.40 -10.39
C TRP A 64 0.34 10.84 -9.28
N VAL A 65 0.83 11.69 -8.38
CA VAL A 65 1.62 11.24 -7.24
C VAL A 65 0.80 10.38 -6.28
N GLY A 66 -0.45 10.74 -6.00
CA GLY A 66 -1.36 9.93 -5.20
C GLY A 66 -1.69 8.58 -5.86
N LEU A 67 -1.91 8.57 -7.18
CA LEU A 67 -2.15 7.35 -7.96
C LEU A 67 -0.94 6.40 -7.90
N VAL A 68 0.24 6.90 -8.27
CA VAL A 68 1.49 6.11 -8.23
C VAL A 68 1.78 5.65 -6.80
N GLY A 69 1.61 6.54 -5.82
CA GLY A 69 1.78 6.20 -4.41
C GLY A 69 0.89 5.03 -3.98
N GLY A 70 -0.41 5.08 -4.31
CA GLY A 70 -1.35 4.01 -4.01
C GLY A 70 -1.01 2.68 -4.69
N LEU A 71 -0.57 2.73 -5.96
CA LEU A 71 -0.14 1.54 -6.70
C LEU A 71 1.12 0.90 -6.11
N LEU A 72 2.10 1.71 -5.68
CA LEU A 72 3.32 1.22 -5.03
C LEU A 72 3.05 0.55 -3.68
N ILE A 73 1.97 0.90 -3.00
CA ILE A 73 1.48 0.23 -1.78
C ILE A 73 0.71 -1.06 -2.13
N PHE A 74 -0.14 -1.00 -3.16
CA PHE A 74 -1.04 -2.09 -3.52
C PHE A 74 -0.35 -3.28 -4.19
N VAL A 75 0.44 -3.02 -5.23
CA VAL A 75 1.03 -4.07 -6.10
C VAL A 75 1.84 -5.10 -5.30
N PRO A 76 2.72 -4.70 -4.36
CA PRO A 76 3.43 -5.64 -3.52
C PRO A 76 2.54 -6.57 -2.69
N GLY A 77 1.46 -6.05 -2.08
CA GLY A 77 0.55 -6.90 -1.30
C GLY A 77 -0.32 -7.79 -2.17
N LEU A 78 -0.68 -7.34 -3.38
CA LEU A 78 -1.32 -8.21 -4.36
C LEU A 78 -0.41 -9.38 -4.73
N CYS A 79 0.87 -9.12 -4.99
CA CYS A 79 1.86 -10.17 -5.25
C CYS A 79 2.01 -11.13 -4.05
N LEU A 80 1.96 -10.62 -2.81
CA LEU A 80 1.99 -11.47 -1.62
C LEU A 80 0.75 -12.38 -1.54
N LEU A 81 -0.43 -11.83 -1.76
CA LEU A 81 -1.70 -12.58 -1.72
C LEU A 81 -1.74 -13.65 -2.82
N LEU A 82 -1.36 -13.28 -4.05
CA LEU A 82 -1.31 -14.23 -5.16
C LEU A 82 -0.23 -15.29 -4.95
N GLY A 83 0.95 -14.93 -4.48
CA GLY A 83 2.04 -15.87 -4.21
C GLY A 83 1.63 -16.92 -3.18
N ASN A 84 1.06 -16.49 -2.06
CA ASN A 84 0.57 -17.40 -1.02
C ASN A 84 -0.66 -18.20 -1.48
N GLY A 85 -1.57 -17.59 -2.24
CA GLY A 85 -2.75 -18.27 -2.79
C GLY A 85 -2.36 -19.40 -3.73
N VAL A 86 -1.45 -19.13 -4.68
CA VAL A 86 -0.94 -20.17 -5.60
C VAL A 86 -0.18 -21.25 -4.84
N LEU A 87 0.68 -20.90 -3.87
CA LEU A 87 1.41 -21.87 -3.05
C LEU A 87 0.46 -22.79 -2.27
N SER A 88 -0.64 -22.25 -1.75
CA SER A 88 -1.68 -23.04 -1.08
C SER A 88 -2.41 -23.97 -2.04
N LEU A 89 -2.71 -23.52 -3.27
CA LEU A 89 -3.40 -24.33 -4.29
C LEU A 89 -2.52 -25.46 -4.83
N THR A 90 -1.20 -25.28 -4.83
CA THR A 90 -0.24 -26.30 -5.30
C THR A 90 0.24 -27.25 -4.19
N GLY A 91 -0.40 -27.22 -3.01
CA GLY A 91 -0.02 -28.10 -1.89
C GLY A 91 1.38 -27.79 -1.33
N GLY A 92 1.82 -26.54 -1.41
CA GLY A 92 3.15 -26.14 -0.92
C GLY A 92 4.29 -26.36 -1.92
N ASN A 93 4.00 -26.84 -3.15
CA ASN A 93 5.02 -26.98 -4.18
C ASN A 93 5.37 -25.61 -4.77
N PRO A 94 6.59 -25.09 -4.55
CA PRO A 94 7.01 -23.81 -5.08
C PRO A 94 7.23 -23.91 -6.59
N SER A 95 6.64 -22.99 -7.33
CA SER A 95 6.87 -22.81 -8.77
C SER A 95 7.66 -21.53 -9.03
N THR A 96 8.22 -21.38 -10.23
CA THR A 96 8.86 -20.13 -10.67
C THR A 96 7.93 -18.93 -10.46
N LEU A 97 6.64 -19.08 -10.75
CA LEU A 97 5.64 -18.04 -10.55
C LEU A 97 5.50 -17.63 -9.08
N VAL A 98 5.38 -18.59 -8.16
CA VAL A 98 5.29 -18.31 -6.71
C VAL A 98 6.54 -17.56 -6.24
N ASN A 99 7.72 -18.02 -6.64
CA ASN A 99 8.98 -17.38 -6.24
C ASN A 99 9.10 -15.95 -6.77
N THR A 100 8.67 -15.70 -8.02
CA THR A 100 8.65 -14.36 -8.59
C THR A 100 7.67 -13.45 -7.85
N LEU A 101 6.46 -13.91 -7.57
CA LEU A 101 5.44 -13.13 -6.85
C LEU A 101 5.90 -12.78 -5.42
N LEU A 102 6.44 -13.76 -4.68
CA LEU A 102 6.93 -13.53 -3.33
C LEU A 102 8.18 -12.63 -3.31
N SER A 103 9.03 -12.69 -4.34
CA SER A 103 10.17 -11.78 -4.48
C SER A 103 9.72 -10.33 -4.73
N VAL A 104 8.73 -10.12 -5.62
CA VAL A 104 8.16 -8.79 -5.84
C VAL A 104 7.48 -8.27 -4.57
N ALA A 105 6.79 -9.13 -3.82
CA ALA A 105 6.21 -8.77 -2.53
C ALA A 105 7.27 -8.35 -1.51
N ALA A 106 8.41 -9.06 -1.45
CA ALA A 106 9.52 -8.74 -0.54
C ALA A 106 10.22 -7.43 -0.92
N ILE A 107 10.59 -7.26 -2.20
CA ILE A 107 11.15 -6.00 -2.72
C ILE A 107 10.16 -4.86 -2.46
N GLY A 108 8.87 -5.13 -2.69
CA GLY A 108 7.81 -4.18 -2.50
C GLY A 108 7.64 -3.75 -1.04
N ALA A 109 7.72 -4.68 -0.08
CA ALA A 109 7.64 -4.35 1.34
C ALA A 109 8.82 -3.48 1.82
N ILE A 110 10.02 -3.72 1.28
CA ILE A 110 11.24 -3.01 1.70
C ILE A 110 11.37 -1.64 1.03
N TYR A 111 11.11 -1.56 -0.28
CA TYR A 111 11.43 -0.37 -1.07
C TYR A 111 10.18 0.36 -1.57
N LEU A 112 9.24 -0.36 -2.19
CA LEU A 112 8.10 0.28 -2.86
C LEU A 112 7.08 0.82 -1.86
N LEU A 113 6.87 0.12 -0.75
CA LEU A 113 5.91 0.49 0.29
C LEU A 113 6.30 1.83 0.96
N PRO A 114 7.54 2.05 1.47
CA PRO A 114 7.95 3.36 1.98
C PRO A 114 7.78 4.49 0.97
N ILE A 115 8.17 4.25 -0.30
CA ILE A 115 8.05 5.26 -1.36
C ILE A 115 6.58 5.58 -1.59
N GLY A 116 5.73 4.57 -1.72
CA GLY A 116 4.30 4.71 -1.91
C GLY A 116 3.61 5.46 -0.76
N ILE A 117 4.00 5.17 0.48
CA ILE A 117 3.53 5.89 1.67
C ILE A 117 3.89 7.37 1.59
N MET A 118 5.16 7.69 1.32
CA MET A 118 5.62 9.07 1.22
C MET A 118 4.87 9.83 0.11
N MET A 119 4.70 9.22 -1.06
CA MET A 119 3.94 9.81 -2.17
C MET A 119 2.47 10.06 -1.78
N CYS A 120 1.82 9.09 -1.11
CA CYS A 120 0.46 9.25 -0.62
C CYS A 120 0.33 10.38 0.41
N LEU A 121 1.27 10.49 1.36
CA LEU A 121 1.28 11.56 2.35
C LEU A 121 1.49 12.92 1.70
N ILE A 122 2.47 13.05 0.81
CA ILE A 122 2.78 14.30 0.11
C ILE A 122 1.56 14.76 -0.70
N ALA A 123 0.97 13.89 -1.52
CA ALA A 123 -0.22 14.22 -2.29
C ALA A 123 -1.43 14.54 -1.40
N GLY A 124 -1.64 13.73 -0.35
CA GLY A 124 -2.73 13.87 0.61
C GLY A 124 -2.67 15.20 1.36
N PHE A 125 -1.57 15.51 2.04
CA PHE A 125 -1.42 16.76 2.78
C PHE A 125 -1.53 17.98 1.86
N ASN A 126 -0.95 17.92 0.66
CA ASN A 126 -1.05 19.02 -0.30
C ASN A 126 -2.49 19.34 -0.70
N ARG A 127 -3.34 18.31 -0.88
CA ARG A 127 -4.78 18.51 -1.14
C ARG A 127 -5.51 19.05 0.08
N PHE A 128 -5.20 18.53 1.26
CA PHE A 128 -5.79 18.99 2.52
C PHE A 128 -5.54 20.48 2.76
N TYR A 129 -4.31 20.95 2.54
CA TYR A 129 -3.98 22.38 2.68
C TYR A 129 -4.60 23.26 1.59
N GLU A 130 -4.78 22.77 0.37
CA GLU A 130 -5.52 23.51 -0.65
C GLU A 130 -6.99 23.69 -0.27
N THR A 131 -7.64 22.63 0.22
CA THR A 131 -9.04 22.72 0.66
C THR A 131 -9.20 23.66 1.87
N LEU A 132 -8.19 23.79 2.73
CA LEU A 132 -8.19 24.74 3.84
C LEU A 132 -8.02 26.20 3.41
N ARG A 133 -7.41 26.45 2.24
CA ARG A 133 -7.13 27.80 1.72
C ARG A 133 -8.23 28.34 0.81
N ALA A 134 -9.08 27.46 0.28
CA ALA A 134 -10.23 27.79 -0.57
C ALA A 134 -11.47 28.12 0.27
#